data_AF-A0A3D0M6P7-F1
#
_entry.id   AF-A0A3D0M6P7-F1
#
_cell.length_a   1.000
_cell.length_b   1.000
_cell.length_c   1.000
_cell.angle_alpha   90.00
_cell.angle_beta   90.00
_cell.angle_gamma   90.00
#
_symmetry.space_group_name_H-M   'P 1'
#
loop_
_entity.id
_entity.type
_entity.pdbx_description
1 polymer ?
#
loop_
_entity_poly.entity_id
_entity_poly.type
_entity_poly.pdbx_seq_one_letter_code
_entity_poly.pdbx_strand_id
1 'polypeptide(L)'
;MIIICNRQDLLKAVGTVSKAVSIRTTMPILEDILLEAGGETLTLLGNDLELGIQTSIDAVVKEEGSIAVNARMFSEIIRRLPDEDVKLSTGSDSHNMTIDCARSTFTVATLPGDDFPRLPEVASEHQIMISQMVLRDMIGQTIFSIAPENSGRPILT
;
A
#
# COMPACT_ATOMS: atom_id res chain seq x y z
N MET A 1 9.09 8.39 13.05
CA MET A 1 8.48 8.77 11.76
C MET A 1 7.39 9.79 12.00
N ILE A 2 7.43 10.94 11.32
CA ILE A 2 6.40 11.99 11.39
C ILE A 2 6.20 12.57 9.99
N ILE A 3 5.00 12.47 9.44
CA ILE A 3 4.64 13.00 8.12
C ILE A 3 3.29 13.72 8.13
N ILE A 4 3.10 14.65 7.19
CA ILE A 4 1.82 15.32 6.94
C ILE A 4 1.51 15.21 5.44
N CYS A 5 0.31 14.77 5.08
CA CYS A 5 -0.08 14.59 3.69
C CYS A 5 -1.58 14.87 3.48
N ASN A 6 -1.98 15.09 2.23
CA ASN A 6 -3.38 15.27 1.89
C ASN A 6 -4.17 13.95 2.04
N ARG A 7 -5.33 14.00 2.71
CA ARG A 7 -6.18 12.82 2.91
C ARG A 7 -6.65 12.17 1.61
N GLN A 8 -6.99 12.93 0.57
CA GLN A 8 -7.47 12.34 -0.69
C GLN A 8 -6.40 11.49 -1.36
N ASP A 9 -5.16 11.98 -1.36
CA ASP A 9 -4.05 11.28 -2.00
C ASP A 9 -3.65 10.06 -1.18
N LEU A 10 -3.64 10.18 0.16
CA LEU A 10 -3.47 9.02 1.04
C LEU A 10 -4.56 7.97 0.82
N LEU A 11 -5.84 8.37 0.72
CA LEU A 11 -6.93 7.43 0.47
C LEU A 11 -6.79 6.69 -0.87
N LYS A 12 -6.41 7.40 -1.95
CA LYS A 12 -6.16 6.80 -3.27
C LYS A 12 -4.98 5.83 -3.23
N ALA A 13 -3.89 6.23 -2.57
CA ALA A 13 -2.69 5.42 -2.44
C ALA A 13 -2.97 4.13 -1.67
N VAL A 14 -3.60 4.24 -0.49
CA VAL A 14 -4.04 3.09 0.32
C VAL A 14 -4.93 2.16 -0.48
N GLY A 15 -5.93 2.70 -1.19
CA GLY A 15 -6.82 1.90 -2.04
C GLY A 15 -6.11 1.22 -3.22
N THR A 16 -5.00 1.77 -3.69
CA THR A 16 -4.20 1.19 -4.78
C THR A 16 -3.37 0.02 -4.28
N VAL A 17 -2.59 0.21 -3.21
CA VAL A 17 -1.70 -0.82 -2.66
C VAL A 17 -2.46 -1.94 -1.95
N SER A 18 -3.65 -1.66 -1.39
CA SER A 18 -4.51 -2.67 -0.75
C SER A 18 -4.94 -3.78 -1.71
N LYS A 19 -4.82 -3.59 -3.04
CA LYS A 19 -5.12 -4.63 -4.04
C LYS A 19 -4.09 -5.76 -4.07
N ALA A 20 -2.90 -5.53 -3.52
CA ALA A 20 -1.81 -6.50 -3.39
C ALA A 20 -1.64 -7.02 -1.95
N VAL A 21 -2.59 -6.73 -1.06
CA VAL A 21 -2.55 -7.19 0.33
C VAL A 21 -3.27 -8.53 0.43
N SER A 22 -2.68 -9.47 1.16
CA SER A 22 -3.28 -10.78 1.40
C SER A 22 -4.56 -10.66 2.23
N ILE A 23 -5.66 -11.29 1.77
CA ILE A 23 -6.92 -11.35 2.51
C ILE A 23 -6.91 -12.50 3.54
N ARG A 24 -6.15 -13.56 3.26
CA ARG A 24 -5.95 -14.72 4.14
C ARG A 24 -4.54 -15.25 3.95
N THR A 25 -3.76 -15.27 5.02
CA THR A 25 -2.35 -15.69 4.97
C THR A 25 -1.93 -16.30 6.31
N THR A 26 -0.89 -17.12 6.29
CA THR A 26 -0.22 -17.61 7.51
C THR A 26 0.84 -16.64 8.02
N MET A 27 1.19 -15.61 7.24
CA MET A 27 2.13 -14.54 7.59
C MET A 27 1.38 -13.22 7.82
N PRO A 28 1.05 -12.86 9.08
CA PRO A 28 0.20 -11.71 9.39
C PRO A 28 0.68 -10.38 8.82
N ILE A 29 2.00 -10.18 8.67
CA ILE A 29 2.57 -8.95 8.10
C ILE A 29 2.15 -8.71 6.64
N LEU A 30 1.69 -9.74 5.90
CA LEU A 30 1.16 -9.57 4.54
C LEU A 30 -0.30 -9.06 4.52
N GLU A 31 -0.94 -8.93 5.69
CA GLU A 31 -2.22 -8.23 5.84
C GLU A 31 -2.02 -6.70 6.06
N ASP A 32 -0.77 -6.27 6.15
CA ASP A 32 -0.36 -4.89 6.39
C ASP A 32 0.03 -4.18 5.09
N ILE A 33 0.06 -2.84 5.16
CA ILE A 33 0.67 -1.95 4.17
C ILE A 33 1.94 -1.40 4.81
N LEU A 34 3.05 -1.49 4.09
CA LEU A 34 4.28 -0.81 4.45
C LEU A 34 4.15 0.68 4.10
N LEU A 35 4.49 1.55 5.05
CA LEU A 35 4.59 2.99 4.92
C LEU A 35 6.04 3.40 5.13
N GLU A 36 6.66 4.01 4.11
CA GLU A 36 8.04 4.50 4.18
C GLU A 36 8.07 6.00 3.90
N ALA A 37 8.50 6.75 4.90
CA ALA A 37 8.69 8.19 4.81
C ALA A 37 10.15 8.51 4.51
N GLY A 38 10.41 9.18 3.38
CA GLY A 38 11.75 9.58 2.98
C GLY A 38 11.72 10.76 2.01
N GLY A 39 12.66 11.70 2.18
CA GLY A 39 12.71 12.91 1.36
C GLY A 39 11.42 13.74 1.47
N GLU A 40 10.73 13.94 0.35
CA GLU A 40 9.47 14.72 0.27
C GLU A 40 8.25 13.83 -0.03
N THR A 41 8.38 12.52 0.19
CA THR A 41 7.36 11.54 -0.22
C THR A 41 7.04 10.53 0.88
N LEU A 42 5.79 10.07 0.87
CA LEU A 42 5.37 8.86 1.55
C LEU A 42 5.20 7.76 0.50
N THR A 43 5.97 6.70 0.61
CA THR A 43 5.83 5.50 -0.23
C THR A 43 5.00 4.46 0.51
N LEU A 44 4.05 3.86 -0.20
CA LEU A 44 3.19 2.80 0.29
C LEU A 44 3.44 1.54 -0.53
N LEU A 45 3.51 0.40 0.13
CA LEU A 45 3.70 -0.91 -0.51
C LEU A 45 2.73 -1.94 0.08
N GLY A 46 2.01 -2.62 -0.80
CA GLY A 46 1.28 -3.86 -0.51
C GLY A 46 1.94 -5.02 -1.26
N ASN A 47 2.05 -6.18 -0.61
CA ASN A 47 2.72 -7.34 -1.16
C ASN A 47 2.11 -8.63 -0.58
N ASP A 48 1.76 -9.59 -1.43
CA ASP A 48 1.32 -10.94 -1.04
C ASP A 48 2.33 -12.04 -1.43
N LEU A 49 3.54 -11.64 -1.84
CA LEU A 49 4.64 -12.44 -2.38
C LEU A 49 4.48 -12.93 -3.82
N GLU A 50 3.30 -12.75 -4.43
CA GLU A 50 3.05 -13.03 -5.85
C GLU A 50 2.82 -11.73 -6.63
N LEU A 51 2.08 -10.80 -6.04
CA LEU A 51 1.75 -9.48 -6.52
C LEU A 51 2.24 -8.42 -5.54
N GLY A 52 2.98 -7.46 -6.08
CA GLY A 52 3.45 -6.28 -5.38
C GLY A 52 2.92 -5.01 -6.02
N ILE A 53 2.35 -4.11 -5.22
CA ILE A 53 1.94 -2.78 -5.69
C ILE A 53 2.57 -1.72 -4.79
N GLN A 54 3.41 -0.88 -5.40
CA GLN A 54 4.02 0.29 -4.77
C GLN A 54 3.45 1.57 -5.38
N THR A 55 3.22 2.58 -4.55
CA THR A 55 2.88 3.94 -4.99
C THR A 55 3.48 4.95 -4.04
N SER A 56 3.71 6.17 -4.52
CA SER A 56 4.20 7.27 -3.69
C SER A 56 3.26 8.47 -3.81
N ILE A 57 3.16 9.23 -2.73
CA ILE A 57 2.44 10.50 -2.67
C ILE A 57 3.34 11.58 -2.08
N ASP A 58 3.07 12.83 -2.44
CA ASP A 58 3.76 13.97 -1.85
C ASP A 58 3.38 14.09 -0.36
N ALA A 59 4.39 14.30 0.49
CA ALA A 59 4.20 14.45 1.93
C ALA A 59 5.27 15.37 2.53
N VAL A 60 4.88 16.15 3.53
CA VAL A 60 5.84 16.88 4.35
C VAL A 60 6.41 15.91 5.38
N VAL A 61 7.61 15.41 5.11
CA VAL A 61 8.35 14.54 6.03
C VAL A 61 9.08 15.38 7.06
N LYS A 62 8.73 15.21 8.34
CA LYS A 62 9.42 15.84 9.48
C LYS A 62 10.43 14.91 10.11
N GLU A 63 10.13 13.61 10.10
CA GLU A 63 11.02 12.57 10.60
C GLU A 63 10.81 11.32 9.74
N GLU A 64 11.89 10.83 9.15
CA GLU A 64 11.88 9.62 8.32
C GLU A 64 11.56 8.37 9.15
N GLY A 65 11.27 7.27 8.46
CA GLY A 65 11.07 5.97 9.08
C GLY A 65 10.15 5.06 8.26
N SER A 66 10.00 3.85 8.76
CA SER A 66 9.31 2.77 8.07
C SER A 66 8.49 1.94 9.07
N ILE A 67 7.21 1.73 8.77
CA ILE A 67 6.28 0.93 9.58
C ILE A 67 5.33 0.12 8.70
N ALA A 68 4.89 -1.03 9.19
CA ALA A 68 3.78 -1.78 8.62
C ALA A 68 2.51 -1.56 9.47
N VAL A 69 1.37 -1.33 8.81
CA VAL A 69 0.07 -1.10 9.45
C VAL A 69 -1.02 -1.92 8.77
N ASN A 70 -1.93 -2.51 9.55
CA ASN A 70 -3.01 -3.32 9.02
C ASN A 70 -3.83 -2.58 7.94
N ALA A 71 -3.85 -3.15 6.74
CA ALA A 71 -4.40 -2.51 5.55
C ALA A 71 -5.88 -2.19 5.71
N ARG A 72 -6.65 -3.14 6.22
CA ARG A 72 -8.10 -3.03 6.38
C ARG A 72 -8.45 -1.95 7.39
N MET A 73 -7.88 -2.03 8.59
CA MET A 73 -8.10 -1.05 9.64
C MET A 73 -7.68 0.36 9.19
N PHE A 74 -6.50 0.48 8.58
CA PHE A 74 -5.98 1.76 8.13
C PHE A 74 -6.87 2.38 7.04
N SER A 75 -7.28 1.60 6.03
CA SER A 75 -8.20 2.03 4.98
C SER A 75 -9.55 2.49 5.52
N GLU A 76 -10.10 1.77 6.51
CA GLU A 76 -11.35 2.16 7.17
C GLU A 76 -11.23 3.49 7.94
N ILE A 77 -10.09 3.74 8.60
CA ILE A 77 -9.81 4.99 9.30
C ILE A 77 -9.70 6.14 8.31
N ILE A 78 -8.81 6.06 7.31
CA ILE A 78 -8.56 7.14 6.34
C ILE A 78 -9.84 7.51 5.57
N ARG A 79 -10.72 6.54 5.29
CA ARG A 79 -12.01 6.80 4.64
C ARG A 79 -12.98 7.62 5.51
N ARG A 80 -12.87 7.55 6.83
CA ARG A 80 -13.74 8.27 7.79
C ARG A 80 -13.21 9.64 8.19
N LEU A 81 -11.97 9.96 7.84
CA LEU A 81 -11.37 11.26 8.15
C LEU A 81 -12.04 12.39 7.34
N PRO A 82 -12.15 13.60 7.90
CA PRO A 82 -12.58 14.79 7.17
C PRO A 82 -11.55 15.15 6.10
N ASP A 83 -11.97 15.83 5.03
CA ASP A 83 -11.15 16.15 3.87
C ASP A 83 -10.14 17.29 4.13
N GLU A 84 -9.20 17.01 5.02
CA GLU A 84 -8.13 17.90 5.47
C GLU A 84 -6.78 17.16 5.46
N ASP A 85 -5.70 17.83 5.87
CA ASP A 85 -4.39 17.18 6.01
C ASP A 85 -4.39 16.14 7.15
N VAL A 86 -3.70 15.04 6.91
CA VAL A 86 -3.52 13.94 7.87
C VAL A 86 -2.08 13.95 8.33
N LYS A 87 -1.88 14.00 9.64
CA LYS A 87 -0.59 13.80 10.27
C LYS A 87 -0.47 12.37 10.78
N LEU A 88 0.57 11.67 10.36
CA LEU A 88 0.94 10.37 10.90
C LEU A 88 2.21 10.55 11.74
N SER A 89 2.22 10.01 12.96
CA SER A 89 3.40 10.04 13.82
C SER A 89 3.58 8.77 14.62
N THR A 90 4.81 8.28 14.72
CA THR A 90 5.19 7.11 15.53
C THR A 90 6.02 7.50 16.74
N GLY A 91 5.90 6.74 17.81
CA GLY A 91 6.81 6.81 18.95
C GLY A 91 8.18 6.20 18.62
N SER A 92 9.12 6.31 19.57
CA SER A 92 10.49 5.79 19.43
C SER A 92 10.59 4.29 19.18
N ASP A 93 9.59 3.52 19.62
CA ASP A 93 9.53 2.07 19.44
C ASP A 93 8.80 1.63 18.16
N SER A 94 8.13 2.56 17.45
CA SER A 94 7.33 2.29 16.24
C SER A 94 6.28 1.17 16.39
N HIS A 95 5.87 0.84 17.61
CA HIS A 95 4.81 -0.15 17.88
C HIS A 95 3.41 0.44 17.76
N ASN A 96 3.30 1.76 17.83
CA ASN A 96 2.05 2.48 17.66
C ASN A 96 2.25 3.68 16.72
N MET A 97 1.27 3.89 15.86
CA MET A 97 1.12 5.10 15.06
C MET A 97 -0.09 5.89 15.55
N THR A 98 0.09 7.19 15.70
CA THR A 98 -1.00 8.16 15.89
C THR A 98 -1.36 8.80 14.55
N ILE A 99 -2.65 8.84 14.25
CA ILE A 99 -3.26 9.42 13.05
C ILE A 99 -4.10 10.61 13.51
N ASP A 100 -3.63 11.82 13.22
CA ASP A 100 -4.32 13.07 13.57
C ASP A 100 -4.88 13.73 12.30
N CYS A 101 -6.15 14.14 12.35
CA CYS A 101 -6.78 14.94 11.31
C CYS A 101 -7.90 15.80 11.92
N ALA A 102 -7.76 17.12 11.81
CA ALA A 102 -8.67 18.09 12.43
C ALA A 102 -8.91 17.83 13.93
N ARG A 103 -10.10 17.33 14.30
CA ARG A 103 -10.50 17.01 15.68
C ARG A 103 -10.55 15.50 15.97
N SER A 104 -10.03 14.69 15.05
CA SER A 104 -10.02 13.23 15.16
C SER A 104 -8.58 12.73 15.36
N THR A 105 -8.42 11.89 16.37
CA THR A 105 -7.15 11.23 16.68
C THR A 105 -7.40 9.74 16.86
N PHE A 106 -6.63 8.92 16.15
CA PHE A 106 -6.63 7.47 16.28
C PHE A 106 -5.24 6.99 16.65
N THR A 107 -5.16 5.94 17.46
CA THR A 107 -3.91 5.24 17.71
C THR A 107 -4.08 3.80 17.26
N VAL A 108 -3.16 3.32 16.44
CA VAL A 108 -3.17 1.97 15.87
C VAL A 108 -1.85 1.27 16.15
N ALA A 109 -1.92 -0.03 16.40
CA ALA A 109 -0.72 -0.86 16.50
C ALA A 109 -0.07 -0.99 15.12
N THR A 110 1.26 -1.03 15.12
CA THR A 110 2.12 -1.14 13.94
C THR A 110 3.26 -2.11 14.21
N LEU A 111 3.86 -2.60 13.14
CA LEU A 111 5.09 -3.38 13.18
C LEU A 111 6.24 -2.56 12.58
N PRO A 112 7.50 -2.82 12.98
CA PRO A 112 8.65 -2.25 12.29
C PRO A 112 8.63 -2.62 10.80
N GLY A 113 8.91 -1.65 9.93
CA GLY A 113 8.85 -1.89 8.48
C GLY A 113 9.99 -2.75 7.94
N ASP A 114 11.07 -2.94 8.70
CA ASP A 114 12.24 -3.75 8.31
C ASP A 114 11.91 -5.23 8.08
N ASP A 115 10.85 -5.73 8.74
CA ASP A 115 10.39 -7.12 8.60
C ASP A 115 9.48 -7.30 7.36
N PHE A 116 9.04 -6.22 6.72
CA PHE A 116 8.12 -6.28 5.60
C PHE A 116 8.83 -6.71 4.30
N PRO A 117 8.29 -7.67 3.53
CA PRO A 117 8.93 -8.15 2.32
C PRO A 117 8.94 -7.09 1.22
N ARG A 118 10.15 -6.65 0.85
CA ARG A 118 10.37 -5.69 -0.24
C ARG A 118 10.16 -6.35 -1.60
N LEU A 119 9.85 -5.52 -2.60
CA LEU A 119 9.78 -5.96 -3.99
C LEU A 119 11.19 -6.32 -4.50
N PRO A 120 11.32 -7.39 -5.30
CA PRO A 120 12.58 -7.70 -5.96
C PRO A 120 12.91 -6.65 -7.02
N GLU A 121 14.20 -6.42 -7.25
CA GLU A 121 14.63 -5.64 -8.41
C GLU A 121 14.42 -6.46 -9.69
N VAL A 122 13.64 -5.92 -10.62
CA VAL A 122 13.42 -6.53 -11.93
C VAL A 122 14.32 -5.84 -12.94
N ALA A 123 15.37 -6.53 -13.39
CA ALA A 123 16.19 -6.05 -14.49
C ALA A 123 15.35 -6.02 -15.77
N SER A 124 15.17 -4.83 -16.34
CA SER A 124 14.41 -4.65 -17.58
C SER A 124 15.37 -4.55 -18.75
N GLU A 125 15.62 -5.67 -19.45
CA GLU A 125 16.40 -5.66 -20.69
C GLU A 125 15.60 -5.08 -21.87
N HIS A 126 14.27 -5.20 -21.82
CA HIS A 126 13.36 -4.74 -22.86
C HIS A 126 12.14 -4.06 -22.24
N GLN A 127 11.78 -2.88 -22.76
CA GLN A 127 10.63 -2.09 -22.31
C GLN A 127 9.65 -1.89 -23.47
N ILE A 128 8.36 -2.00 -23.17
CA ILE A 128 7.28 -1.75 -24.13
C ILE A 128 6.41 -0.62 -23.56
N MET A 129 6.19 0.42 -24.36
CA MET A 129 5.28 1.50 -24.01
C MET A 129 3.91 1.28 -24.68
N ILE A 130 2.85 1.36 -23.88
CA ILE A 130 1.47 1.21 -24.34
C ILE A 130 0.56 2.20 -23.62
N SER A 131 -0.50 2.65 -24.29
CA SER A 131 -1.54 3.46 -23.65
C SER A 131 -2.24 2.67 -22.54
N GLN A 132 -2.47 3.32 -21.40
CA GLN A 132 -3.21 2.73 -20.28
C GLN A 132 -4.61 2.27 -20.69
N MET A 133 -5.30 3.03 -21.55
CA MET A 133 -6.62 2.67 -22.07
C MET A 133 -6.56 1.40 -22.90
N VAL A 134 -5.57 1.31 -23.80
CA VAL A 134 -5.39 0.13 -24.65
C VAL A 134 -5.08 -1.10 -23.81
N LEU A 135 -4.16 -1.00 -22.83
CA LEU A 135 -3.85 -2.10 -21.93
C LEU A 135 -5.09 -2.58 -21.15
N ARG A 136 -5.85 -1.65 -20.57
CA ARG A 136 -7.08 -1.96 -19.84
C ARG A 136 -8.10 -2.68 -20.73
N ASP A 137 -8.30 -2.18 -21.95
CA ASP A 137 -9.29 -2.73 -22.86
C ASP A 137 -8.88 -4.11 -23.38
N MET A 138 -7.58 -4.34 -23.67
CA MET A 138 -7.06 -5.67 -24.03
C MET A 138 -7.28 -6.69 -22.90
N ILE A 139 -7.00 -6.33 -21.65
CA ILE A 139 -7.25 -7.19 -20.49
C ILE A 139 -8.75 -7.47 -20.38
N GLY A 140 -9.60 -6.43 -20.43
CA GLY A 140 -11.06 -6.57 -20.34
C GLY A 140 -11.67 -7.47 -21.41
N GLN A 141 -11.08 -7.52 -22.61
CA GLN A 141 -11.53 -8.36 -23.72
C GLN A 141 -11.10 -9.84 -23.61
N THR A 142 -10.18 -10.18 -22.70
CA THR A 142 -9.57 -11.52 -22.65
C THR A 142 -9.69 -12.20 -21.29
N ILE A 143 -9.73 -11.44 -20.20
CA ILE A 143 -9.65 -11.97 -18.82
C ILE A 143 -10.80 -12.93 -18.46
N PHE A 144 -11.97 -12.80 -19.08
CA PHE A 144 -13.11 -13.68 -18.79
C PHE A 144 -12.94 -15.11 -19.34
N SER A 145 -11.91 -15.35 -20.16
CA SER A 145 -11.63 -16.63 -20.82
C SER A 145 -10.51 -17.45 -20.15
N ILE A 146 -9.99 -17.00 -19.01
CA ILE A 146 -8.98 -17.74 -18.24
C ILE A 146 -9.60 -18.96 -17.53
N ALA A 147 -8.77 -19.95 -17.22
CA ALA A 147 -9.16 -21.06 -16.36
C ALA A 147 -9.22 -20.59 -14.90
N PRO A 148 -10.17 -21.09 -14.09
CA PRO A 148 -10.16 -20.84 -12.65
C PRO A 148 -8.86 -21.35 -12.00
N GLU A 149 -8.32 -20.67 -11.00
CA GLU A 149 -7.06 -21.04 -10.32
C GLU A 149 -7.00 -22.52 -9.86
N ASN A 150 -8.15 -23.09 -9.52
CA ASN A 150 -8.26 -24.47 -9.05
C ASN A 150 -8.40 -25.52 -10.19
N SER A 151 -8.24 -25.14 -11.46
CA SER A 151 -8.43 -26.06 -12.60
C SER A 151 -7.29 -27.06 -12.79
N GLY A 152 -6.22 -26.99 -11.98
CA GLY A 152 -5.01 -27.82 -12.11
C GLY A 152 -4.22 -27.56 -13.40
N ARG A 153 -4.46 -26.42 -14.05
CA ARG A 153 -3.78 -26.00 -15.29
C ARG A 153 -3.18 -24.59 -15.12
N PRO A 154 -2.06 -24.43 -14.39
CA PRO A 154 -1.48 -23.11 -14.07
C PRO A 154 -1.09 -22.26 -15.28
N ILE A 155 -0.88 -22.88 -16.45
CA ILE A 155 -0.58 -22.14 -17.69
C ILE A 155 -1.80 -21.45 -18.31
N LEU A 156 -3.02 -21.80 -17.84
CA LEU A 156 -4.28 -21.27 -18.36
C LEU A 156 -4.97 -20.31 -17.39
N THR A 157 -4.45 -20.14 -16.18
CA THR A 157 -4.98 -19.29 -15.11
C THR A 157 -4.53 -17.86 -15.26
#